data_AF-A0A3B9HAJ6-F1
#
_entry.id   AF-A0A3B9HAJ6-F1
#
_cell.length_a   1.000
_cell.length_b   1.000
_cell.length_c   1.000
_cell.angle_alpha   90.00
_cell.angle_beta   90.00
_cell.angle_gamma   90.00
#
_symmetry.space_group_name_H-M   'P 1'
#
loop_
_entity.id
_entity.type
_entity.pdbx_description
1 polymer ?
#
loop_
_entity_poly.entity_id
_entity_poly.type
_entity_poly.pdbx_seq_one_letter_code
_entity_poly.pdbx_strand_id
1 'polypeptide(L)'
;MIRAVLPVFLVVISVALVSSCDSKKELPQSHLAKKISHNFHGMVNHIQWHSEAEWAADNDTIELRINTKIDEGWHLYSQQLESDEGPLPTVFEFEPTDSCQLQGRVFEGVAKEEFDNNFGMNVRYFQEETTFTQRIIRTTDKAFTLTGKVNYMVCDDEKCLPPIDVPLIITIGEK
;
A
#
# COMPACT_ATOMS: atom_id res chain seq x y z
N MET A 1 -30.98 90.54 -16.11
CA MET A 1 -29.96 90.86 -15.10
C MET A 1 -28.99 89.69 -15.03
N ILE A 2 -27.68 89.95 -15.23
CA ILE A 2 -26.52 89.13 -14.78
C ILE A 2 -26.40 87.74 -15.44
N ARG A 3 -25.29 87.21 -15.97
CA ARG A 3 -23.91 87.59 -16.34
C ARG A 3 -23.33 86.34 -17.07
N ALA A 4 -22.31 86.56 -17.91
CA ALA A 4 -21.14 85.70 -18.23
C ALA A 4 -21.36 84.25 -18.74
N VAL A 5 -20.88 83.78 -19.90
CA VAL A 5 -19.56 83.82 -20.59
C VAL A 5 -18.51 82.84 -20.00
N LEU A 6 -18.34 81.70 -20.71
CA LEU A 6 -17.13 80.84 -20.93
C LEU A 6 -16.40 80.20 -19.72
N PRO A 7 -15.40 79.28 -19.87
CA PRO A 7 -14.84 78.63 -21.08
C PRO A 7 -14.60 77.09 -21.01
N VAL A 8 -14.30 76.55 -22.21
CA VAL A 8 -13.41 75.43 -22.57
C VAL A 8 -12.26 75.16 -21.57
N PHE A 9 -11.90 73.91 -21.28
CA PHE A 9 -10.49 73.45 -21.18
C PHE A 9 -10.36 71.90 -21.14
N LEU A 10 -9.62 71.40 -22.14
CA LEU A 10 -8.65 70.30 -22.18
C LEU A 10 -8.83 68.97 -21.39
N VAL A 11 -8.80 67.89 -22.19
CA VAL A 11 -7.77 66.82 -22.21
C VAL A 11 -7.36 66.20 -20.88
N VAL A 12 -7.58 64.89 -20.70
CA VAL A 12 -6.51 63.88 -20.56
C VAL A 12 -7.00 62.52 -21.06
N ILE A 13 -6.30 61.96 -22.05
CA ILE A 13 -6.34 60.53 -22.40
C ILE A 13 -5.43 59.82 -21.40
N SER A 14 -5.96 58.85 -20.65
CA SER A 14 -5.12 57.88 -19.94
C SER A 14 -5.54 56.47 -20.33
N VAL A 15 -4.74 55.91 -21.24
CA VAL A 15 -4.61 54.47 -21.45
C VAL A 15 -3.71 53.94 -20.32
N ALA A 16 -4.24 53.02 -19.52
CA ALA A 16 -3.48 52.04 -18.73
C ALA A 16 -4.14 50.68 -19.06
N LEU A 17 -3.59 49.78 -19.88
CA LEU A 17 -2.39 48.93 -19.76
C LEU A 17 -2.33 48.10 -18.46
N VAL A 18 -2.31 46.77 -18.68
CA VAL A 18 -1.87 45.65 -17.81
C VAL A 18 -2.77 45.39 -16.59
N SER A 19 -3.09 44.16 -16.15
CA SER A 19 -2.43 42.87 -16.30
C SER A 19 -3.41 41.74 -15.99
N SER A 20 -3.24 40.64 -16.71
CA SER A 20 -3.58 39.28 -16.30
C SER A 20 -3.25 39.02 -14.82
N CYS A 21 -4.10 38.27 -14.11
CA CYS A 21 -3.73 36.98 -13.52
C CYS A 21 -4.92 36.32 -12.80
N ASP A 22 -5.37 35.22 -13.42
CA ASP A 22 -5.86 34.01 -12.77
C ASP A 22 -5.36 33.88 -11.32
N SER A 23 -6.27 33.92 -10.35
CA SER A 23 -5.98 33.39 -9.01
C SER A 23 -6.49 31.96 -8.93
N LYS A 24 -5.88 31.08 -9.74
CA LYS A 24 -5.70 29.70 -9.31
C LYS A 24 -4.73 29.77 -8.15
N LYS A 25 -5.25 29.63 -6.93
CA LYS A 25 -4.45 29.43 -5.74
C LYS A 25 -3.78 28.07 -5.90
N GLU A 26 -2.58 28.06 -6.49
CA GLU A 26 -1.72 26.89 -6.53
C GLU A 26 -1.41 26.50 -5.07
N LEU A 27 -1.87 25.30 -4.71
CA LEU A 27 -1.39 24.60 -3.52
C LEU A 27 0.11 24.37 -3.72
N PRO A 28 0.95 24.52 -2.67
CA PRO A 28 2.39 24.44 -2.82
C PRO A 28 2.78 23.01 -3.25
N GLN A 29 3.54 22.90 -4.34
CA GLN A 29 4.13 21.66 -4.81
C GLN A 29 5.09 21.09 -3.77
N SER A 30 4.67 20.06 -3.02
CA SER A 30 5.61 19.13 -2.36
C SER A 30 5.07 17.70 -2.27
N HIS A 31 4.11 17.35 -3.13
CA HIS A 31 3.71 15.97 -3.35
C HIS A 31 4.60 15.38 -4.44
N LEU A 32 5.76 14.83 -4.05
CA LEU A 32 6.32 13.73 -4.84
C LEU A 32 5.26 12.63 -4.81
N ALA A 33 4.52 12.45 -5.91
CA ALA A 33 3.57 11.37 -6.03
C ALA A 33 4.38 10.07 -5.89
N LYS A 34 4.18 9.37 -4.76
CA LYS A 34 4.90 8.14 -4.48
C LYS A 34 4.54 7.13 -5.57
N LYS A 35 5.56 6.51 -6.16
CA LYS A 35 5.33 5.49 -7.19
C LYS A 35 4.86 4.22 -6.51
N ILE A 36 3.63 3.82 -6.82
CA ILE A 36 2.97 2.65 -6.23
C ILE A 36 2.35 1.82 -7.36
N SER A 37 2.62 0.52 -7.37
CA SER A 37 1.83 -0.44 -8.16
C SER A 37 0.87 -1.20 -7.25
N HIS A 38 -0.29 -1.58 -7.76
CA HIS A 38 -1.28 -2.38 -7.03
C HIS A 38 -1.55 -3.68 -7.79
N ASN A 39 -1.57 -4.81 -7.09
CA ASN A 39 -1.76 -6.13 -7.66
C ASN A 39 -2.81 -6.88 -6.83
N PHE A 40 -3.87 -7.37 -7.48
CA PHE A 40 -4.91 -8.18 -6.81
C PHE A 40 -4.61 -9.66 -7.02
N HIS A 41 -4.60 -10.44 -5.93
CA HIS A 41 -4.23 -11.87 -5.97
C HIS A 41 -5.42 -12.82 -5.80
N GLY A 42 -6.61 -12.28 -5.52
CA GLY A 42 -7.85 -13.04 -5.40
C GLY A 42 -8.47 -13.02 -4.00
N MET A 43 -9.67 -13.59 -3.90
CA MET A 43 -10.34 -13.92 -2.64
C MET A 43 -10.47 -15.44 -2.58
N VAL A 44 -9.79 -16.06 -1.63
CA VAL A 44 -9.76 -17.52 -1.45
C VAL A 44 -9.81 -17.81 0.04
N ASN A 45 -10.56 -18.83 0.46
CA ASN A 45 -10.69 -19.22 1.87
C ASN A 45 -10.88 -18.02 2.82
N HIS A 46 -11.86 -17.15 2.51
CA HIS A 46 -12.22 -15.99 3.34
C HIS A 46 -11.17 -14.90 3.48
N ILE A 47 -10.05 -15.00 2.75
CA ILE A 47 -9.01 -13.99 2.71
C ILE A 47 -8.91 -13.42 1.30
N GLN A 48 -9.10 -12.12 1.21
CA GLN A 48 -8.76 -11.35 0.04
C GLN A 48 -7.31 -10.87 0.14
N TRP A 49 -6.51 -11.18 -0.87
CA TRP A 49 -5.10 -10.78 -0.94
C TRP A 49 -4.89 -9.71 -2.01
N HIS A 50 -4.21 -8.62 -1.64
CA HIS A 50 -3.67 -7.66 -2.60
C HIS A 50 -2.28 -7.22 -2.17
N SER A 51 -1.47 -6.75 -3.11
CA SER A 51 -0.17 -6.18 -2.79
C SER A 51 0.07 -4.83 -3.43
N GLU A 52 0.91 -4.06 -2.77
CA GLU A 52 1.36 -2.75 -3.21
C GLU A 52 2.88 -2.73 -3.22
N ALA A 53 3.50 -2.23 -4.30
CA ALA A 53 4.94 -2.02 -4.35
C ALA A 53 5.22 -0.52 -4.32
N GLU A 54 5.69 -0.05 -3.17
CA GLU A 54 5.82 1.36 -2.85
C GLU A 54 7.30 1.75 -2.81
N TRP A 55 7.68 2.71 -3.65
CA TRP A 55 9.08 3.10 -3.82
C TRP A 55 9.51 4.04 -2.69
N ALA A 56 10.67 3.79 -2.11
CA ALA A 56 11.32 4.73 -1.20
C ALA A 56 11.91 5.91 -1.98
N ALA A 57 12.31 6.96 -1.26
CA ALA A 57 12.88 8.17 -1.85
C ALA A 57 14.22 7.94 -2.57
N ASP A 58 14.93 6.84 -2.28
CA ASP A 58 16.20 6.46 -2.93
C ASP A 58 16.02 5.77 -4.30
N ASN A 59 14.77 5.46 -4.68
CA ASN A 59 14.37 4.75 -5.92
C ASN A 59 14.93 3.32 -6.10
N ASP A 60 15.67 2.79 -5.11
CA ASP A 60 16.24 1.44 -5.15
C ASP A 60 15.56 0.54 -4.13
N THR A 61 15.17 1.11 -2.98
CA THR A 61 14.42 0.42 -1.94
C THR A 61 12.94 0.45 -2.27
N ILE A 62 12.29 -0.72 -2.22
CA ILE A 62 10.85 -0.87 -2.45
C ILE A 62 10.26 -1.62 -1.26
N GLU A 63 9.19 -1.09 -0.69
CA GLU A 63 8.37 -1.77 0.32
C GLU A 63 7.21 -2.46 -0.37
N LEU A 64 7.16 -3.79 -0.26
CA LEU A 64 6.05 -4.61 -0.71
C LEU A 64 5.09 -4.78 0.45
N ARG A 65 3.91 -4.14 0.38
CA ARG A 65 2.82 -4.32 1.35
C ARG A 65 1.88 -5.37 0.81
N ILE A 66 1.85 -6.55 1.41
CA ILE A 66 0.87 -7.60 1.11
C ILE A 66 -0.26 -7.47 2.13
N ASN A 67 -1.37 -6.91 1.68
CA ASN A 67 -2.52 -6.55 2.49
C ASN A 67 -3.60 -7.63 2.37
N THR A 68 -4.32 -7.83 3.47
CA THR A 68 -5.46 -8.75 3.52
C THR A 68 -6.75 -8.03 3.87
N LYS A 69 -7.86 -8.56 3.36
CA LYS A 69 -9.18 -8.41 4.00
C LYS A 69 -9.66 -9.79 4.41
N ILE A 70 -10.13 -9.91 5.63
CA ILE A 70 -10.52 -11.16 6.28
C ILE A 70 -12.02 -11.07 6.52
N ASP A 71 -12.79 -12.05 6.03
CA ASP A 71 -14.23 -12.08 6.28
C ASP A 71 -14.52 -12.12 7.79
N GLU A 72 -15.64 -11.53 8.20
CA GLU A 72 -16.06 -11.52 9.60
C GLU A 72 -16.18 -12.94 10.18
N GLY A 73 -15.67 -13.14 11.40
CA GLY A 73 -15.64 -14.44 12.07
C GLY A 73 -14.50 -15.37 11.66
N TRP A 74 -13.66 -14.97 10.69
CA TRP A 74 -12.49 -15.74 10.28
C TRP A 74 -11.20 -15.20 10.87
N HIS A 75 -10.26 -16.12 11.13
CA HIS A 75 -8.99 -15.86 11.76
C HIS A 75 -7.85 -16.32 10.84
N LEU A 76 -6.97 -15.39 10.46
CA LEU A 76 -5.73 -15.69 9.75
C LEU A 76 -4.57 -15.82 10.74
N TYR A 77 -3.86 -16.95 10.74
CA TYR A 77 -2.78 -17.15 11.70
C TYR A 77 -1.51 -16.37 11.39
N SER A 78 -0.82 -15.97 12.47
CA SER A 78 0.47 -15.27 12.43
C SER A 78 1.57 -16.10 11.78
N GLN A 79 2.63 -15.43 11.31
CA GLN A 79 3.89 -16.09 10.94
C GLN A 79 4.65 -16.62 12.18
N GLN A 80 4.22 -16.22 13.38
CA GLN A 80 4.89 -16.47 14.64
C GLN A 80 3.90 -17.08 15.63
N LEU A 81 3.97 -18.40 15.76
CA LEU A 81 3.17 -19.17 16.71
C LEU A 81 4.05 -19.65 17.86
N GLU A 82 3.43 -19.96 19.00
CA GLU A 82 4.13 -20.43 20.20
C GLU A 82 4.80 -21.80 19.99
N SER A 83 4.21 -22.66 19.17
CA SER A 83 4.72 -24.00 18.81
C SER A 83 4.10 -24.50 17.51
N ASP A 84 4.60 -25.66 17.03
CA ASP A 84 4.09 -26.35 15.84
C ASP A 84 2.91 -27.32 16.15
N GLU A 85 2.45 -27.42 17.41
CA GLU A 85 1.39 -28.35 17.81
C GLU A 85 -0.02 -27.85 17.50
N GLY A 86 -0.16 -26.58 17.11
CA GLY A 86 -1.43 -25.92 16.84
C GLY A 86 -1.67 -25.63 15.36
N PRO A 87 -2.15 -24.43 15.00
CA PRO A 87 -2.38 -24.06 13.62
C PRO A 87 -1.08 -23.94 12.84
N LEU A 88 -1.15 -24.03 11.51
CA LEU A 88 0.01 -23.75 10.66
C LEU A 88 0.18 -22.23 10.47
N PRO A 89 1.43 -21.72 10.57
CA PRO A 89 1.70 -20.30 10.43
C PRO A 89 1.50 -19.84 8.99
N THR A 90 1.24 -18.54 8.81
CA THR A 90 1.34 -17.92 7.48
C THR A 90 2.80 -17.90 7.05
N VAL A 91 3.10 -18.33 5.82
CA VAL A 91 4.47 -18.39 5.27
C VAL A 91 4.51 -17.74 3.90
N PHE A 92 5.52 -16.90 3.67
CA PHE A 92 5.78 -16.26 2.38
C PHE A 92 7.04 -16.83 1.75
N GLU A 93 6.96 -17.16 0.47
CA GLU A 93 8.08 -17.62 -0.33
C GLU A 93 8.13 -16.82 -1.63
N PHE A 94 9.29 -16.25 -1.96
CA PHE A 94 9.51 -15.53 -3.22
C PHE A 94 10.48 -16.30 -4.11
N GLU A 95 10.23 -16.27 -5.41
CA GLU A 95 11.11 -16.93 -6.38
C GLU A 95 12.42 -16.13 -6.55
N PRO A 96 13.59 -16.81 -6.65
CA PRO A 96 14.86 -16.13 -6.90
C PRO A 96 14.85 -15.35 -8.21
N THR A 97 15.44 -14.15 -8.20
CA THR A 97 15.56 -13.29 -9.39
C THR A 97 16.80 -12.40 -9.31
N ASP A 98 17.40 -12.10 -10.45
CA ASP A 98 18.52 -11.16 -10.56
C ASP A 98 18.08 -9.68 -10.57
N SER A 99 16.76 -9.42 -10.50
CA SER A 99 16.18 -8.07 -10.59
C SER A 99 16.04 -7.35 -9.24
N CYS A 100 16.13 -8.08 -8.14
CA CYS A 100 16.14 -7.53 -6.80
C CYS A 100 16.72 -8.51 -5.76
N GLN A 101 17.05 -7.99 -4.59
CA GLN A 101 17.43 -8.77 -3.40
C GLN A 101 16.39 -8.54 -2.30
N LEU A 102 15.94 -9.63 -1.66
CA LEU A 102 15.11 -9.53 -0.46
C LEU A 102 15.94 -9.01 0.72
N GLN A 103 15.41 -8.05 1.46
CA GLN A 103 16.03 -7.59 2.71
C GLN A 103 15.33 -8.19 3.92
N GLY A 104 15.95 -9.23 4.47
CA GLY A 104 15.45 -9.90 5.67
C GLY A 104 14.15 -10.66 5.41
N ARG A 105 13.41 -10.90 6.49
CA ARG A 105 12.14 -11.62 6.48
C ARG A 105 10.95 -10.71 6.21
N VAL A 106 9.81 -11.32 5.93
CA VAL A 106 8.51 -10.63 5.91
C VAL A 106 8.12 -10.22 7.33
N PHE A 107 7.83 -8.95 7.54
CA PHE A 107 7.24 -8.44 8.77
C PHE A 107 5.74 -8.59 8.73
N GLU A 108 5.13 -8.91 9.86
CA GLU A 108 3.67 -8.95 10.02
C GLU A 108 3.17 -7.73 10.79
N GLY A 109 1.88 -7.42 10.61
CA GLY A 109 1.17 -6.46 11.45
C GLY A 109 1.03 -6.92 12.90
N VAL A 110 0.29 -6.15 13.69
CA VAL A 110 0.06 -6.48 15.10
C VAL A 110 -1.01 -7.57 15.20
N ALA A 111 -0.59 -8.78 15.56
CA ALA A 111 -1.50 -9.90 15.80
C ALA A 111 -2.18 -9.79 17.16
N LYS A 112 -3.41 -10.28 17.25
CA LYS A 112 -4.05 -10.64 18.53
C LYS A 112 -3.40 -11.92 19.06
N GLU A 113 -3.46 -12.12 20.36
CA GLU A 113 -2.94 -13.31 21.04
C GLU A 113 -3.94 -13.76 22.09
N GLU A 114 -4.41 -15.00 21.98
CA GLU A 114 -5.41 -15.57 22.88
C GLU A 114 -5.14 -17.05 23.11
N PHE A 115 -5.53 -17.56 24.28
CA PHE A 115 -5.43 -18.99 24.57
C PHE A 115 -6.56 -19.74 23.86
N ASP A 116 -6.19 -20.68 22.99
CA ASP A 116 -7.14 -21.53 22.29
C ASP A 116 -7.22 -22.91 22.96
N ASN A 117 -8.40 -23.26 23.46
CA ASN A 117 -8.63 -24.54 24.13
C ASN A 117 -8.53 -25.75 23.18
N ASN A 118 -8.74 -25.57 21.88
CA ASN A 118 -8.63 -26.64 20.88
C ASN A 118 -7.17 -27.04 20.67
N PHE A 119 -6.25 -26.08 20.76
CA PHE A 119 -4.81 -26.30 20.61
C PHE A 119 -4.06 -26.39 21.95
N GLY A 120 -4.67 -25.95 23.05
CA GLY A 120 -4.06 -25.97 24.38
C GLY A 120 -2.86 -25.02 24.51
N MET A 121 -2.83 -23.95 23.72
CA MET A 121 -1.70 -23.00 23.62
C MET A 121 -2.20 -21.59 23.29
N ASN A 122 -1.33 -20.58 23.43
CA ASN A 122 -1.65 -19.25 22.91
C ASN A 122 -1.47 -19.25 21.39
N VAL A 123 -2.48 -18.79 20.68
CA VAL A 123 -2.46 -18.63 19.24
C VAL A 123 -2.43 -17.14 18.90
N ARG A 124 -1.61 -16.80 17.90
CA ARG A 124 -1.52 -15.45 17.37
C ARG A 124 -2.21 -15.38 16.02
N TYR A 125 -3.14 -14.45 15.85
CA TYR A 125 -3.98 -14.35 14.66
C TYR A 125 -4.39 -12.91 14.32
N PHE A 126 -4.95 -12.74 13.12
CA PHE A 126 -5.50 -11.49 12.61
C PHE A 126 -6.99 -11.65 12.30
N GLN A 127 -7.73 -10.55 12.41
CA GLN A 127 -9.14 -10.40 12.06
C GLN A 127 -9.31 -9.09 11.28
N GLU A 128 -10.36 -9.00 10.46
CA GLU A 128 -10.71 -7.85 9.60
C GLU A 128 -9.67 -7.55 8.50
N GLU A 129 -8.45 -7.21 8.89
CA GLU A 129 -7.35 -6.90 7.99
C GLU A 129 -5.99 -7.08 8.67
N THR A 130 -4.95 -7.29 7.87
CA THR A 130 -3.55 -7.18 8.28
C THR A 130 -2.67 -6.85 7.09
N THR A 131 -1.48 -6.35 7.37
CA THR A 131 -0.47 -6.07 6.35
C THR A 131 0.81 -6.82 6.69
N PHE A 132 1.31 -7.55 5.71
CA PHE A 132 2.64 -8.13 5.72
C PHE A 132 3.57 -7.28 4.86
N THR A 133 4.79 -7.02 5.32
CA THR A 133 5.75 -6.13 4.65
C THR A 133 7.04 -6.84 4.32
N GLN A 134 7.38 -6.93 3.03
CA GLN A 134 8.69 -7.38 2.54
C GLN A 134 9.44 -6.19 1.95
N ARG A 135 10.68 -5.95 2.40
CA ARG A 135 11.54 -4.95 1.77
C ARG A 135 12.42 -5.61 0.72
N ILE A 136 12.59 -4.96 -0.44
CA ILE A 136 13.52 -5.40 -1.48
C ILE A 136 14.44 -4.25 -1.89
N ILE A 137 15.65 -4.60 -2.33
CA ILE A 137 16.56 -3.69 -3.04
C ILE A 137 16.59 -4.11 -4.51
N ARG A 138 16.23 -3.19 -5.38
CA ARG A 138 16.28 -3.38 -6.83
C ARG A 138 17.73 -3.38 -7.35
N THR A 139 18.00 -4.17 -8.38
CA THR A 139 19.34 -4.32 -8.99
C THR A 139 19.37 -4.02 -10.49
N THR A 140 18.26 -3.56 -11.07
CA THR A 140 18.09 -3.25 -12.50
C THR A 140 17.27 -1.99 -12.68
N ASP A 141 17.49 -1.22 -13.74
CA ASP A 141 16.64 -0.05 -14.08
C ASP A 141 15.40 -0.42 -14.92
N LYS A 142 15.29 -1.68 -15.37
CA LYS A 142 14.14 -2.18 -16.15
C LYS A 142 12.97 -2.59 -15.26
N ALA A 143 11.74 -2.43 -15.76
CA ALA A 143 10.57 -3.02 -15.11
C ALA A 143 10.72 -4.55 -14.99
N PHE A 144 10.19 -5.12 -13.91
CA PHE A 144 10.25 -6.56 -13.66
C PHE A 144 9.04 -7.01 -12.84
N THR A 145 8.84 -8.32 -12.78
CA THR A 145 7.82 -8.97 -11.95
C THR A 145 8.53 -9.79 -10.89
N LEU A 146 8.16 -9.59 -9.63
CA LEU A 146 8.53 -10.48 -8.53
C LEU A 146 7.38 -11.46 -8.31
N THR A 147 7.70 -12.74 -8.44
CA THR A 147 6.79 -13.87 -8.21
C THR A 147 7.06 -14.51 -6.87
N GLY A 148 6.01 -15.08 -6.29
CA GLY A 148 6.08 -15.80 -5.03
C GLY A 148 4.73 -16.42 -4.68
N LYS A 149 4.58 -16.81 -3.44
CA LYS A 149 3.34 -17.33 -2.89
C LYS A 149 3.23 -17.05 -1.39
N VAL A 150 2.00 -17.06 -0.92
CA VAL A 150 1.66 -17.15 0.50
C VAL A 150 0.97 -18.48 0.76
N ASN A 151 1.51 -19.25 1.70
CA ASN A 151 0.86 -20.41 2.29
C ASN A 151 0.22 -19.98 3.61
N TYR A 152 -1.05 -20.29 3.82
CA TYR A 152 -1.73 -19.91 5.06
C TYR A 152 -2.87 -20.86 5.39
N MET A 153 -3.25 -20.84 6.66
CA MET A 153 -4.41 -21.55 7.21
C MET A 153 -5.36 -20.56 7.86
N VAL A 154 -6.66 -20.83 7.80
CA VAL A 154 -7.70 -20.02 8.45
C VAL A 154 -8.66 -20.89 9.24
N CYS A 155 -9.17 -20.36 10.34
CA CYS A 155 -10.26 -20.99 11.10
C CYS A 155 -11.35 -19.97 11.41
N ASP A 156 -12.55 -20.48 11.63
CA ASP A 156 -13.60 -19.80 12.37
C ASP A 156 -13.72 -20.47 13.77
N ASP A 157 -14.74 -20.11 14.54
CA ASP A 157 -14.99 -20.66 15.88
C ASP A 157 -15.30 -22.18 15.89
N GLU A 158 -15.64 -22.76 14.74
CA GLU A 158 -16.10 -24.16 14.64
C GLU A 158 -15.09 -25.07 13.93
N LYS A 159 -14.34 -24.56 12.96
CA LYS A 159 -13.52 -25.37 12.06
C LYS A 159 -12.33 -24.61 11.49
N CYS A 160 -11.36 -25.40 11.05
CA CYS A 160 -10.20 -24.95 10.29
C CYS A 160 -10.27 -25.45 8.84
N LEU A 161 -9.94 -24.56 7.89
CA LEU A 161 -9.75 -24.96 6.51
C LEU A 161 -8.30 -25.43 6.31
N PRO A 162 -8.06 -26.49 5.49
CA PRO A 162 -6.70 -26.92 5.16
C PRO A 162 -5.87 -25.76 4.59
N PRO A 163 -4.54 -25.76 4.81
CA PRO A 163 -3.67 -24.73 4.28
C PRO A 163 -3.68 -24.73 2.75
N ILE A 164 -3.57 -23.54 2.16
CA ILE A 164 -3.53 -23.36 0.70
C ILE A 164 -2.42 -22.39 0.29
N ASP A 165 -1.94 -22.56 -0.93
CA ASP A 165 -1.03 -21.62 -1.59
C ASP A 165 -1.83 -20.62 -2.45
N VAL A 166 -1.59 -19.33 -2.24
CA VAL A 166 -2.04 -18.27 -3.14
C VAL A 166 -0.82 -17.65 -3.83
N PRO A 167 -0.78 -17.61 -5.18
CA PRO A 167 0.32 -17.00 -5.90
C PRO A 167 0.34 -15.48 -5.70
N LEU A 168 1.53 -14.93 -5.55
CA LEU A 168 1.78 -13.49 -5.49
C LEU A 168 2.50 -13.08 -6.77
N ILE A 169 1.88 -12.19 -7.55
CA ILE A 169 2.47 -11.64 -8.77
C ILE A 169 2.56 -10.13 -8.61
N ILE A 170 3.76 -9.61 -8.36
CA ILE A 170 3.98 -8.22 -8.00
C ILE A 170 4.76 -7.52 -9.12
N THR A 171 4.09 -6.61 -9.82
CA THR A 171 4.71 -5.83 -10.90
C THR A 171 5.43 -4.60 -10.36
N ILE A 172 6.65 -4.36 -10.83
CA ILE A 172 7.50 -3.24 -10.43
C ILE A 172 7.95 -2.49 -11.68
N GLY A 173 7.67 -1.18 -11.74
CA GLY A 173 7.97 -0.33 -12.90
C GLY A 173 9.45 -0.04 -13.12
N GLU A 174 9.78 0.59 -14.23
CA GLU A 174 11.14 1.06 -14.60
C GLU A 174 11.61 2.24 -13.75
N LYS A 175 12.92 2.48 -13.54
CA LYS A 175 13.40 3.56 -12.66
C LYS A 175 12.96 4.94 -13.14
#